data_AF-A0AAV8AHP1-F1
#
_entry.id   AF-A0AAV8AHP1-F1
#
_cell.length_a   1.000
_cell.length_b   1.000
_cell.length_c   1.000
_cell.angle_alpha   90.00
_cell.angle_beta   90.00
_cell.angle_gamma   90.00
#
_symmetry.space_group_name_H-M   'P 1'
#
loop_
_entity.id
_entity.type
_entity.pdbx_description
1 polymer ?
#
loop_
_entity_poly.entity_id
_entity_poly.type
_entity_poly.pdbx_seq_one_letter_code
_entity_poly.pdbx_strand_id
1 'polypeptide(L)'
;MRFWDLRAPWLEPLRGPNGLDLSRLKKRHTTLARTTFGRIYDSRSFRFLNSVGGVATEINAVNYVSPRSWLATSHFVLGFFFFVGHLWHAGRARAAAAGFEKGIDRDLEPVLFMTPLN
;
A
#
# COMPACT_ATOMS: atom_id res chain seq x y z
N MET A 1 -13.33 -14.17 -9.73
CA MET A 1 -12.72 -12.91 -10.21
C MET A 1 -12.30 -12.08 -8.98
N ARG A 2 -11.18 -11.32 -9.02
CA ARG A 2 -10.48 -10.78 -7.82
C ARG A 2 -11.07 -9.51 -7.14
N PHE A 3 -12.00 -8.79 -7.75
CA PHE A 3 -12.51 -7.50 -7.24
C PHE A 3 -14.02 -7.53 -6.90
N TRP A 4 -14.55 -8.70 -6.57
CA TRP A 4 -15.98 -8.90 -6.33
C TRP A 4 -16.48 -8.22 -5.04
N ASP A 5 -15.57 -7.92 -4.11
CA ASP A 5 -15.84 -7.21 -2.85
C ASP A 5 -16.10 -5.70 -3.02
N LEU A 6 -15.92 -5.14 -4.22
CA LEU A 6 -16.17 -3.71 -4.46
C LEU A 6 -17.59 -3.33 -4.04
N ARG A 7 -17.67 -2.35 -3.14
CA ARG A 7 -18.90 -1.63 -2.79
C ARG A 7 -18.73 -0.19 -3.25
N ALA A 8 -19.70 0.33 -4.01
CA ALA A 8 -19.65 1.72 -4.47
C ALA A 8 -21.08 2.26 -4.63
N PRO A 9 -21.35 3.54 -4.29
CA PRO A 9 -22.70 4.10 -4.34
C PRO A 9 -23.38 4.00 -5.71
N TRP A 10 -22.61 4.01 -6.80
CA TRP A 10 -23.09 3.87 -8.17
C TRP A 10 -23.29 2.40 -8.61
N LEU A 11 -22.80 1.43 -7.84
CA LEU A 11 -22.92 -0.01 -8.10
C LEU A 11 -23.95 -0.68 -7.19
N GLU A 12 -24.06 -0.26 -5.94
CA GLU A 12 -24.98 -0.85 -4.95
C GLU A 12 -26.45 -0.92 -5.40
N PRO A 13 -27.01 0.06 -6.14
CA PRO A 13 -28.40 -0.04 -6.63
C PRO A 13 -28.65 -1.23 -7.58
N LEU A 14 -27.59 -1.76 -8.21
CA LEU A 14 -27.64 -2.92 -9.10
C LEU A 14 -27.47 -4.26 -8.36
N ARG A 15 -27.17 -4.22 -7.07
CA ARG A 15 -26.97 -5.40 -6.22
C ARG A 15 -28.29 -5.78 -5.52
N GLY A 16 -28.56 -7.07 -5.44
CA GLY A 16 -29.63 -7.71 -4.68
C GLY A 16 -29.06 -8.75 -3.69
N PRO A 17 -29.93 -9.57 -3.06
CA PRO A 17 -29.51 -10.54 -2.05
C PRO A 17 -28.46 -11.54 -2.53
N ASN A 18 -28.51 -11.90 -3.82
CA ASN A 18 -27.63 -12.89 -4.45
C ASN A 18 -26.52 -12.26 -5.33
N GLY A 19 -26.16 -10.99 -5.10
CA GLY A 19 -25.16 -10.28 -5.92
C GLY A 19 -25.81 -9.40 -6.98
N LEU A 20 -25.24 -9.32 -8.19
CA LEU A 20 -25.76 -8.43 -9.24
C LEU A 20 -27.09 -8.96 -9.81
N ASP A 21 -28.11 -8.11 -9.82
CA ASP A 21 -29.47 -8.46 -10.26
C ASP A 21 -29.66 -8.17 -11.76
N LEU A 22 -29.89 -9.24 -12.54
CA LEU A 22 -30.08 -9.17 -13.99
C LEU A 22 -31.29 -8.31 -14.41
N SER A 23 -32.35 -8.30 -13.60
CA SER A 23 -33.54 -7.51 -13.91
C SER A 23 -33.26 -6.00 -13.78
N ARG A 24 -32.45 -5.63 -12.78
CA ARG A 24 -32.03 -4.24 -12.53
C ARG A 24 -30.99 -3.79 -13.55
N LEU A 25 -30.08 -4.66 -13.96
CA LEU A 25 -29.14 -4.36 -15.04
C LEU A 25 -29.90 -4.05 -16.34
N LYS A 26 -30.90 -4.86 -16.70
CA LYS A 26 -31.67 -4.62 -17.93
C LYS A 26 -32.49 -3.32 -17.90
N LYS A 27 -33.00 -2.92 -16.74
CA LYS A 27 -34.02 -1.85 -16.64
C LYS A 27 -33.58 -0.58 -15.92
N ARG A 28 -32.47 -0.60 -15.18
CA ARG A 28 -32.16 0.43 -14.16
C ARG A 28 -30.71 0.90 -14.21
N HIS A 29 -30.33 1.52 -15.32
CA HIS A 29 -29.10 2.30 -15.41
C HIS A 29 -29.41 3.80 -15.34
N THR A 30 -28.88 4.47 -14.31
CA THR A 30 -28.97 5.93 -14.21
C THR A 30 -27.86 6.59 -15.03
N THR A 31 -28.13 7.76 -15.60
CA THR A 31 -27.12 8.55 -16.32
C THR A 31 -25.92 8.86 -15.43
N LEU A 32 -26.16 9.21 -14.16
CA LEU A 32 -25.11 9.47 -13.17
C LEU A 32 -24.22 8.25 -12.92
N ALA A 33 -24.79 7.04 -12.79
CA ALA A 33 -23.98 5.84 -12.60
C ALA A 33 -23.09 5.55 -13.82
N ARG A 34 -23.61 5.76 -15.03
CA ARG A 34 -22.86 5.58 -16.28
C ARG A 34 -21.70 6.57 -16.41
N THR A 35 -21.95 7.86 -16.18
CA THR A 35 -20.90 8.88 -16.27
C THR A 35 -19.86 8.71 -15.17
N THR A 36 -20.28 8.34 -13.95
CA THR A 36 -19.38 8.02 -12.85
C THR A 36 -18.48 6.83 -13.18
N PHE A 37 -19.06 5.77 -13.76
CA PHE A 37 -18.32 4.60 -14.20
C PHE A 37 -17.29 4.95 -15.28
N GLY A 38 -17.71 5.65 -16.35
CA GLY A 38 -16.80 6.10 -17.40
C GLY A 38 -15.65 6.93 -16.85
N ARG A 39 -15.96 7.91 -15.98
CA ARG A 39 -14.94 8.74 -15.34
C ARG A 39 -13.96 7.92 -14.48
N ILE A 40 -14.42 6.91 -13.74
CA ILE A 40 -13.55 6.03 -12.94
C ILE A 40 -12.70 5.13 -13.85
N TYR A 41 -13.26 4.65 -14.95
CA TYR A 41 -12.55 3.84 -15.93
C TYR A 41 -11.43 4.63 -16.59
N ASP A 42 -11.66 5.88 -16.98
CA ASP A 42 -10.64 6.68 -17.66
C ASP A 42 -9.62 7.28 -16.68
N SER A 43 -10.00 7.44 -15.40
CA SER A 43 -9.10 7.91 -14.34
C SER A 43 -8.35 6.80 -13.58
N ARG A 44 -8.27 5.59 -14.14
CA ARG A 44 -7.58 4.42 -13.53
C ARG A 44 -6.14 4.74 -13.11
N SER A 45 -5.66 4.12 -12.04
CA SER A 45 -4.40 4.49 -11.37
C SER A 45 -3.08 4.00 -12.04
N PHE A 46 -3.08 3.57 -13.30
CA PHE A 46 -1.88 3.09 -14.04
C PHE A 46 -1.12 4.24 -14.69
N ARG A 47 0.18 4.39 -14.36
CA ARG A 47 0.92 5.65 -14.58
C ARG A 47 2.44 5.50 -14.50
N PHE A 48 3.14 6.48 -15.05
CA PHE A 48 4.60 6.63 -14.98
C PHE A 48 5.05 7.74 -14.02
N LEU A 49 6.34 7.72 -13.66
CA LEU A 49 6.97 8.69 -12.75
C LEU A 49 6.94 10.13 -13.29
N ASN A 50 7.05 10.32 -14.61
CA ASN A 50 6.99 11.64 -15.26
C ASN A 50 5.55 12.15 -15.48
N SER A 51 4.57 11.58 -14.78
CA SER A 51 3.15 11.93 -14.82
C SER A 51 2.39 11.62 -16.11
N VAL A 52 2.93 10.75 -16.96
CA VAL A 52 2.17 10.18 -18.09
C VAL A 52 1.15 9.16 -17.54
N GLY A 53 -0.12 9.38 -17.84
CA GLY A 53 -1.23 8.53 -17.45
C GLY A 53 -1.47 7.42 -18.48
N GLY A 54 -1.81 6.23 -18.00
CA GLY A 54 -2.08 5.06 -18.84
C GLY A 54 -1.19 3.86 -18.49
N VAL A 55 -1.29 2.79 -19.29
CA VAL A 55 -0.46 1.59 -19.07
C VAL A 55 1.01 1.86 -19.44
N ALA A 56 1.91 0.95 -19.05
CA ALA A 56 3.36 1.09 -19.25
C ALA A 56 3.82 1.15 -20.73
N THR A 57 2.92 1.00 -21.69
CA THR A 57 3.19 1.12 -23.13
C THR A 57 2.41 2.27 -23.78
N GLU A 58 1.77 3.12 -22.98
CA GLU A 58 1.05 4.28 -23.51
C GLU A 58 2.00 5.36 -24.00
N ILE A 59 1.59 6.02 -25.08
CA ILE A 59 2.28 7.19 -25.60
C ILE A 59 2.05 8.40 -24.67
N ASN A 60 2.89 9.42 -24.79
CA ASN A 60 2.82 10.64 -23.97
C ASN A 60 1.62 11.53 -24.35
N ALA A 61 0.40 11.09 -24.06
CA ALA A 61 -0.83 11.78 -24.46
C ALA A 61 -1.55 12.49 -23.29
N VAL A 62 -1.50 11.94 -22.08
CA VAL A 62 -2.25 12.45 -20.92
C VAL A 62 -1.32 12.69 -19.75
N ASN A 63 -1.27 13.94 -19.25
CA ASN A 63 -0.54 14.29 -18.03
C ASN A 63 -1.47 14.19 -16.82
N TYR A 64 -1.47 13.04 -16.15
CA TYR A 64 -2.29 12.82 -14.97
C TYR A 64 -1.64 11.78 -14.06
N VAL A 65 -1.64 12.04 -12.74
CA VAL A 65 -1.44 11.01 -11.73
C VAL A 65 -2.46 11.06 -10.60
N SER A 66 -3.02 9.89 -10.26
CA SER A 66 -3.99 9.77 -9.19
C SER A 66 -3.33 10.11 -7.85
N PRO A 67 -3.92 11.01 -7.05
CA PRO A 67 -3.44 11.27 -5.69
C PRO A 67 -3.36 10.01 -4.82
N ARG A 68 -4.18 8.98 -5.09
CA ARG A 68 -4.11 7.69 -4.38
C ARG A 68 -2.75 7.01 -4.58
N SER A 69 -2.21 7.08 -5.80
CA SER A 69 -0.90 6.50 -6.11
C SER A 69 0.20 7.25 -5.36
N TRP A 70 0.21 8.59 -5.44
CA TRP A 70 1.19 9.42 -4.72
C TRP A 70 1.15 9.22 -3.21
N LEU A 71 -0.05 9.23 -2.62
CA LEU A 71 -0.20 9.04 -1.18
C LEU A 71 0.20 7.63 -0.76
N ALA A 72 -0.24 6.59 -1.47
CA ALA A 72 0.10 5.22 -1.10
C ALA A 72 1.60 4.94 -1.20
N THR A 73 2.27 5.37 -2.28
CA THR A 73 3.71 5.10 -2.45
C THR A 73 4.56 5.88 -1.46
N SER A 74 4.27 7.18 -1.27
CA SER A 74 4.98 8.00 -0.29
C SER A 74 4.86 7.44 1.13
N HIS A 75 3.63 7.09 1.57
CA HIS A 75 3.41 6.58 2.91
C HIS A 75 3.99 5.18 3.11
N PHE A 76 4.00 4.34 2.08
CA PHE A 76 4.67 3.04 2.15
C PHE A 76 6.19 3.20 2.37
N VAL A 77 6.83 4.07 1.59
CA VAL A 77 8.28 4.35 1.73
C VAL A 77 8.59 4.94 3.10
N LEU A 78 7.79 5.91 3.55
CA LEU A 78 7.94 6.49 4.88
C LEU A 78 7.76 5.42 5.97
N GLY A 79 6.67 4.65 5.93
CA GLY A 79 6.39 3.60 6.91
C GLY A 79 7.50 2.56 7.00
N PHE A 80 8.09 2.17 5.87
CA PHE A 80 9.25 1.28 5.85
C PHE A 80 10.45 1.89 6.58
N PHE A 81 10.82 3.13 6.28
CA PHE A 81 11.96 3.77 6.94
C PHE A 81 11.70 4.09 8.42
N PHE A 82 10.46 4.39 8.81
CA PHE A 82 10.09 4.48 10.23
C PHE A 82 10.29 3.15 10.95
N PHE A 83 9.94 2.03 10.32
CA PHE A 83 10.17 0.71 10.90
C PHE A 83 11.66 0.38 11.02
N VAL A 84 12.46 0.66 9.98
CA VAL A 84 13.93 0.50 10.04
C VAL A 84 14.53 1.37 11.15
N GLY A 85 14.13 2.64 11.23
CA GLY A 85 14.54 3.56 12.28
C GLY A 85 14.14 3.07 13.67
N HIS A 86 12.92 2.53 13.82
CA HIS A 86 12.46 1.94 15.07
C HIS A 86 13.37 0.79 15.53
N LEU A 87 13.65 -0.18 14.65
CA LEU A 87 14.53 -1.31 14.98
C LEU A 87 15.93 -0.84 15.38
N TRP A 88 16.51 0.08 14.60
CA TRP A 88 17.83 0.63 14.86
C TRP A 88 17.90 1.33 16.22
N HIS A 89 16.98 2.25 16.47
CA HIS A 89 16.97 3.03 17.72
C HIS A 89 16.59 2.19 18.93
N ALA A 90 15.63 1.26 18.81
CA ALA A 90 15.26 0.35 19.89
C ALA A 90 16.43 -0.57 20.29
N GLY A 91 17.11 -1.16 19.30
CA GLY A 91 18.30 -1.98 19.53
C GLY A 91 19.43 -1.20 20.21
N ARG A 92 19.76 -0.01 19.69
CA ARG A 92 20.79 0.86 20.29
C ARG A 92 20.40 1.31 21.70
N ALA A 93 19.16 1.74 21.92
CA ALA A 93 18.71 2.19 23.23
C ALA A 93 18.84 1.08 24.29
N ARG A 94 18.50 -0.17 23.91
CA ARG A 94 18.66 -1.33 24.80
C ARG A 94 20.13 -1.64 25.08
N ALA A 95 20.99 -1.64 24.06
CA ALA A 95 22.42 -1.85 24.24
C ALA A 95 23.06 -0.78 25.13
N ALA A 96 22.63 0.48 24.99
CA ALA A 96 23.11 1.60 25.78
C ALA A 96 22.65 1.51 27.25
N ALA A 97 21.39 1.14 27.47
CA ALA A 97 20.88 0.90 28.82
C ALA A 97 21.61 -0.25 29.53
N ALA A 98 22.09 -1.24 28.78
CA ALA A 98 22.88 -2.35 29.30
C ALA A 98 24.41 -2.10 29.27
N GLY A 99 24.88 -0.96 28.76
CA GLY A 99 26.26 -0.50 28.83
C GLY A 99 27.26 -1.11 27.84
N PHE A 100 26.79 -1.77 26.77
CA PHE A 100 27.66 -2.41 25.75
C PHE A 100 27.48 -1.85 24.33
N GLU A 101 26.87 -0.68 24.18
CA GLU A 101 26.63 -0.06 22.87
C GLU A 101 27.91 0.37 22.13
N LYS A 102 29.00 0.54 22.88
CA LYS A 102 30.32 0.94 22.35
C LYS A 102 31.26 -0.23 22.05
N GLY A 103 30.80 -1.47 22.28
CA GLY A 103 31.61 -2.67 22.10
C GLY A 103 31.67 -3.53 23.36
N ILE A 104 32.42 -4.62 23.25
CA ILE A 104 32.58 -5.63 24.29
C ILE A 104 33.81 -5.28 25.14
N ASP A 105 33.69 -5.43 26.46
CA ASP A 105 34.82 -5.36 27.39
C ASP A 105 35.77 -6.54 27.16
N ARG A 106 37.06 -6.24 26.98
CA ARG A 106 38.08 -7.26 26.69
C ARG A 106 38.43 -8.10 27.91
N ASP A 107 38.18 -7.60 29.11
CA ASP A 107 38.47 -8.31 30.36
C ASP A 107 37.24 -9.11 30.85
N LEU A 108 36.03 -8.73 30.42
CA LEU A 108 34.75 -9.30 30.86
C LEU A 108 33.89 -9.80 29.70
N GLU A 109 34.49 -10.51 28.74
CA GLU A 109 33.76 -11.04 27.57
C GLU A 109 32.74 -12.12 27.99
N PRO A 110 31.41 -11.90 27.84
CA PRO A 110 30.40 -12.79 28.42
C PRO A 110 30.44 -14.23 27.89
N VAL A 111 30.83 -14.41 26.63
CA VAL A 111 30.85 -15.72 25.96
C VAL A 111 31.92 -16.64 26.58
N LEU A 112 33.02 -16.09 27.10
CA LEU A 112 34.10 -16.87 27.73
C LEU A 112 33.69 -17.52 29.06
N PHE A 113 32.63 -17.02 29.70
CA PHE A 113 32.09 -17.56 30.95
C PHE A 113 30.95 -18.58 30.74
N MET A 114 30.53 -18.81 29.49
CA MET A 114 29.47 -19.77 29.16
C MET A 114 30.04 -21.17 28.92
N THR A 115 29.27 -22.20 29.24
CA THR A 115 29.63 -23.59 28.90
C THR A 115 29.62 -23.79 27.38
N PRO A 116 30.58 -24.53 26.81
CA PRO A 116 30.57 -24.87 25.39
C PRO A 116 29.29 -25.64 25.05
N LEU A 117 28.79 -25.44 23.82
CA LEU A 117 27.54 -26.06 23.34
C LEU A 117 27.70 -27.54 22.95
N ASN A 118 28.90 -28.10 23.04
CA ASN A 118 29.24 -29.48 22.65
C ASN A 118 29.58 -30.34 23.85
#